data_AF-A0A2S8ZHX9-F1
#
_entry.id   AF-A0A2S8ZHX9-F1
#
_cell.length_a   1.000
_cell.length_b   1.000
_cell.length_c   1.000
_cell.angle_alpha   90.00
_cell.angle_beta   90.00
_cell.angle_gamma   90.00
#
_symmetry.space_group_name_H-M   'P 1'
#
loop_
_entity.id
_entity.type
_entity.pdbx_description
1 polymer ?
#
loop_
_entity_poly.entity_id
_entity_poly.type
_entity_poly.pdbx_seq_one_letter_code
_entity_poly.pdbx_strand_id
1 'polypeptide(L)'
;MKKLILSGIAVSAFLVSCGPKSVAVTGPKYTSSEQLTQGKTIFENSCAKCHKLPEPTKHDDKGWINTLSRMAPKAKLTDDQHQMVYDYLISMNKK
;
A
#
# COMPACT_ATOMS: atom_id res chain seq x y z
N MET A 1 -32.60 57.80 7.26
CA MET A 1 -32.83 56.77 8.31
C MET A 1 -32.76 55.39 7.68
N LYS A 2 -31.89 54.50 8.21
CA LYS A 2 -31.72 53.06 7.84
C LYS A 2 -31.11 52.88 6.42
N LYS A 3 -30.12 52.02 6.13
CA LYS A 3 -29.79 50.65 6.57
C LYS A 3 -28.27 50.43 6.31
N LEU A 4 -27.44 50.15 7.32
CA LEU A 4 -26.94 48.81 7.71
C LEU A 4 -26.67 47.85 6.55
N ILE A 5 -25.39 47.67 6.18
CA ILE A 5 -24.83 46.38 5.71
C ILE A 5 -23.38 46.27 6.23
N LEU A 6 -23.19 45.58 7.36
CA LEU A 6 -21.92 44.96 7.72
C LEU A 6 -21.72 43.77 6.78
N SER A 7 -20.75 43.85 5.87
CA SER A 7 -20.30 42.68 5.12
C SER A 7 -18.96 42.22 5.68
N GLY A 8 -19.04 41.37 6.72
CA GLY A 8 -17.89 40.63 7.23
C GLY A 8 -17.46 39.59 6.19
N ILE A 9 -16.29 39.79 5.60
CA ILE A 9 -15.67 38.80 4.72
C ILE A 9 -15.12 37.69 5.63
N ALA A 10 -15.88 36.59 5.70
CA ALA A 10 -15.41 35.35 6.28
C ALA A 10 -14.30 34.78 5.38
N VAL A 11 -13.05 34.94 5.80
CA VAL A 11 -11.90 34.26 5.19
C VAL A 11 -12.01 32.78 5.55
N SER A 12 -12.52 31.99 4.59
CA SER A 12 -12.48 30.54 4.65
C SER A 12 -11.03 30.08 4.56
N ALA A 13 -10.49 29.64 5.69
CA ALA A 13 -9.25 28.89 5.74
C ALA A 13 -9.46 27.55 5.02
N PHE A 14 -9.03 27.47 3.76
CA PHE A 14 -8.88 26.20 3.06
C PHE A 14 -7.77 25.41 3.76
N LEU A 15 -8.17 24.47 4.63
CA LEU A 15 -7.28 23.46 5.15
C LEU A 15 -6.87 22.55 3.99
N VAL A 16 -5.65 22.77 3.49
CA VAL A 16 -4.98 21.85 2.56
C VAL A 16 -4.82 20.51 3.27
N SER A 17 -5.75 19.60 2.99
CA SER A 17 -5.70 18.22 3.40
C SER A 17 -4.66 17.49 2.54
N CYS A 18 -3.40 17.60 2.93
CA CYS A 18 -2.33 16.72 2.44
C CYS A 18 -2.52 15.34 3.08
N GLY A 19 -3.39 14.51 2.50
CA GLY A 19 -3.45 13.09 2.83
C GLY A 19 -2.17 12.38 2.35
N PRO A 20 -1.69 11.33 3.04
CA PRO A 20 -0.55 10.55 2.56
C PRO A 20 -0.92 9.97 1.20
N LYS A 21 -0.22 10.38 0.15
CA LYS A 21 -0.30 9.71 -1.14
C LYS A 21 0.26 8.33 -0.92
N SER A 22 -0.58 7.29 -1.13
CA SER A 22 -0.17 5.88 -1.16
C SER A 22 1.21 5.79 -1.81
N VAL A 23 2.22 5.37 -1.04
CA VAL A 23 3.58 5.23 -1.55
C VAL A 23 3.53 4.10 -2.59
N ALA A 24 3.69 4.44 -3.85
CA ALA A 24 3.74 3.44 -4.91
C ALA A 24 4.98 2.57 -4.69
N VAL A 25 4.81 1.25 -4.79
CA VAL A 25 5.91 0.28 -4.75
C VAL A 25 6.73 0.46 -6.04
N THR A 26 7.89 1.12 -5.94
CA THR A 26 8.77 1.40 -7.10
C THR A 26 10.02 0.51 -7.17
N GLY A 27 10.21 -0.40 -6.22
CA GLY A 27 11.35 -1.33 -6.18
C GLY A 27 11.47 -2.03 -4.82
N PRO A 28 12.46 -2.94 -4.66
CA PRO A 28 12.67 -3.63 -3.39
C PRO A 28 13.17 -2.67 -2.30
N LYS A 29 12.49 -2.67 -1.14
CA LYS A 29 12.87 -1.88 0.06
C LYS A 29 13.53 -2.76 1.12
N TYR A 30 13.07 -4.01 1.24
CA TYR A 30 13.50 -5.01 2.20
C TYR A 30 14.21 -6.14 1.46
N THR A 31 15.47 -6.40 1.82
CA THR A 31 16.32 -7.35 1.06
C THR A 31 17.10 -8.31 1.95
N SER A 32 17.16 -8.07 3.26
CA SER A 32 17.77 -9.01 4.19
C SER A 32 16.91 -10.27 4.32
N SER A 33 17.57 -11.43 4.51
CA SER A 33 16.91 -12.72 4.72
C SER A 33 15.83 -12.68 5.80
N GLU A 34 16.09 -11.97 6.89
CA GLU A 34 15.12 -11.85 7.99
C GLU A 34 13.89 -11.05 7.59
N GLN A 35 14.07 -9.97 6.83
CA GLN A 35 12.95 -9.15 6.35
C GLN A 35 12.13 -9.89 5.28
N LEU A 36 12.79 -10.65 4.42
CA LEU A 36 12.10 -11.51 3.43
C LEU A 36 11.32 -12.63 4.14
N THR A 37 11.83 -13.17 5.24
CA THR A 37 11.12 -14.14 6.08
C THR A 37 9.87 -13.52 6.72
N GLN A 38 9.92 -12.26 7.13
CA GLN A 38 8.73 -11.53 7.60
C GLN A 38 7.71 -11.35 6.46
N GLY A 39 8.16 -10.94 5.27
CA GLY A 39 7.32 -10.84 4.07
C GLY A 39 6.62 -12.16 3.71
N LYS A 40 7.36 -13.27 3.74
CA LYS A 40 6.82 -14.63 3.57
C LYS A 40 5.76 -14.96 4.61
N THR A 41 6.05 -14.68 5.88
CA THR A 41 5.13 -14.94 7.00
C THR A 41 3.83 -14.17 6.84
N ILE A 42 3.90 -12.90 6.40
CA ILE A 42 2.70 -12.09 6.14
C ILE A 42 1.93 -12.66 4.94
N PHE A 43 2.61 -13.03 3.86
CA PHE A 43 2.00 -13.64 2.68
C PHE A 43 1.23 -14.91 3.05
N GLU A 44 1.86 -15.82 3.80
CA GLU A 44 1.27 -17.10 4.18
C GLU A 44 0.09 -16.96 5.14
N ASN A 45 0.19 -16.03 6.11
CA ASN A 45 -0.84 -15.91 7.15
C ASN A 45 -1.96 -14.93 6.81
N SER A 46 -1.70 -13.90 6.00
CA SER A 46 -2.70 -12.86 5.69
C SER A 46 -3.37 -13.10 4.34
N CYS A 47 -2.63 -13.53 3.32
CA CYS A 47 -3.20 -13.69 1.98
C CYS A 47 -3.97 -15.01 1.80
N ALA A 48 -3.74 -16.02 2.66
CA ALA A 48 -4.44 -17.31 2.62
C ALA A 48 -5.84 -17.29 3.24
N LYS A 49 -6.23 -16.18 3.90
CA LYS A 49 -7.48 -16.10 4.68
C LYS A 49 -8.74 -16.12 3.82
N CYS A 50 -8.66 -15.71 2.56
CA CYS A 50 -9.83 -15.57 1.67
C CYS A 50 -9.83 -16.53 0.47
N HIS A 51 -8.66 -17.02 0.05
CA HIS A 51 -8.50 -17.95 -1.06
C HIS A 51 -7.14 -18.65 -0.97
N LYS A 52 -6.92 -19.68 -1.80
CA LYS A 52 -5.62 -20.35 -1.93
C LYS A 52 -4.54 -19.35 -2.37
N LEU A 53 -3.34 -19.51 -1.82
CA LEU A 53 -2.18 -18.71 -2.22
C LEU A 53 -1.73 -19.06 -3.64
N PRO A 54 -1.46 -18.07 -4.50
CA PRO A 54 -0.72 -18.28 -5.74
C PRO A 54 0.73 -18.71 -5.45
N GLU A 55 1.33 -19.48 -6.35
CA GLU A 55 2.77 -19.76 -6.31
C GLU A 55 3.56 -18.43 -6.39
N PRO A 56 4.58 -18.21 -5.54
CA PRO A 56 5.37 -16.97 -5.54
C PRO A 56 5.99 -16.60 -6.90
N THR A 57 6.29 -17.60 -7.74
CA THR A 57 6.88 -17.43 -9.08
C THR A 57 5.85 -17.30 -10.20
N LYS A 58 4.54 -17.27 -9.86
CA LYS A 58 3.45 -17.21 -10.85
C LYS A 58 3.39 -15.89 -11.63
N HIS A 59 3.89 -14.81 -11.04
CA HIS A 59 3.88 -13.48 -11.63
C HIS A 59 5.29 -12.90 -11.68
N ASP A 60 5.56 -12.12 -12.72
CA ASP A 60 6.71 -11.23 -12.75
C ASP A 60 6.52 -10.06 -11.77
N ASP A 61 7.57 -9.26 -11.60
CA ASP A 61 7.58 -8.16 -10.62
C ASP A 61 6.41 -7.18 -10.87
N LYS A 62 6.15 -6.82 -12.14
CA LYS A 62 5.02 -5.97 -12.51
C LYS A 62 3.66 -6.64 -12.26
N GLY A 63 3.56 -7.93 -12.52
CA GLY A 63 2.37 -8.73 -12.23
C GLY A 63 2.05 -8.75 -10.74
N TRP A 64 3.07 -8.80 -9.88
CA TRP A 64 2.90 -8.70 -8.43
C TRP A 64 2.42 -7.32 -7.98
N ILE A 65 2.93 -6.21 -8.56
CA ILE A 65 2.39 -4.86 -8.29
C ILE A 65 0.88 -4.79 -8.60
N ASN A 66 0.48 -5.29 -9.78
CA ASN A 66 -0.93 -5.30 -10.19
C ASN A 66 -1.80 -6.19 -9.29
N THR A 67 -1.23 -7.28 -8.77
CA THR A 67 -1.94 -8.20 -7.89
C THR A 67 -2.11 -7.60 -6.49
N LEU A 68 -1.02 -7.14 -5.89
CA LEU A 68 -1.02 -6.64 -4.53
C LEU A 68 -1.75 -5.30 -4.39
N SER A 69 -1.74 -4.43 -5.41
CA SER A 69 -2.57 -3.22 -5.40
C SER A 69 -4.07 -3.49 -5.18
N ARG A 70 -4.56 -4.66 -5.61
CA ARG A 70 -5.96 -5.07 -5.44
C ARG A 70 -6.19 -5.90 -4.18
N MET A 71 -5.19 -6.67 -3.73
CA MET A 71 -5.35 -7.65 -2.65
C MET A 71 -4.86 -7.15 -1.30
N ALA A 72 -3.80 -6.34 -1.24
CA ALA A 72 -3.27 -5.81 0.01
C ALA A 72 -4.32 -5.02 0.82
N PRO A 73 -5.16 -4.15 0.22
CA PRO A 73 -6.22 -3.48 0.97
C PRO A 73 -7.30 -4.45 1.48
N LYS A 74 -7.64 -5.48 0.70
CA LYS A 74 -8.65 -6.49 1.07
C LYS A 74 -8.14 -7.40 2.19
N ALA A 75 -6.85 -7.72 2.17
CA ALA A 75 -6.15 -8.44 3.22
C ALA A 75 -5.79 -7.55 4.44
N LYS A 76 -6.16 -6.25 4.40
CA LYS A 76 -5.91 -5.25 5.44
C LYS A 76 -4.43 -5.11 5.81
N LEU A 77 -3.55 -5.23 4.81
CA LEU A 77 -2.12 -4.98 5.01
C LEU A 77 -1.87 -3.49 5.19
N THR A 78 -0.93 -3.14 6.06
CA THR A 78 -0.34 -1.79 6.08
C THR A 78 0.56 -1.58 4.86
N ASP A 79 0.94 -0.33 4.58
CA ASP A 79 1.84 -0.01 3.46
C ASP A 79 3.19 -0.75 3.58
N ASP A 80 3.76 -0.83 4.79
CA ASP A 80 5.01 -1.56 5.02
C ASP A 80 4.80 -3.08 4.86
N GLN A 81 3.68 -3.65 5.32
CA GLN A 81 3.38 -5.06 5.10
C GLN A 81 3.17 -5.40 3.63
N HIS A 82 2.49 -4.52 2.88
CA HIS A 82 2.34 -4.63 1.44
C HIS A 82 3.72 -4.67 0.76
N GLN A 83 4.62 -3.74 1.11
CA GLN A 83 5.98 -3.72 0.57
C GLN A 83 6.79 -4.98 0.94
N MET A 84 6.73 -5.45 2.19
CA MET A 84 7.43 -6.68 2.60
C MET A 84 6.95 -7.91 1.82
N VAL A 85 5.64 -8.03 1.58
CA VAL A 85 5.08 -9.13 0.78
C VAL A 85 5.54 -9.02 -0.67
N TYR A 86 5.52 -7.83 -1.25
CA TYR A 86 6.04 -7.61 -2.61
C TYR A 86 7.51 -8.02 -2.72
N ASP A 87 8.35 -7.56 -1.79
CA ASP A 87 9.80 -7.81 -1.80
C ASP A 87 10.11 -9.30 -1.66
N TYR A 88 9.38 -10.00 -0.80
CA TYR A 88 9.43 -11.45 -0.72
C TYR A 88 9.10 -12.11 -2.07
N LEU A 89 7.99 -11.75 -2.69
CA LEU A 89 7.53 -12.39 -3.93
C LEU A 89 8.51 -12.17 -5.10
N ILE A 90 9.04 -10.96 -5.27
CA ILE A 90 10.02 -10.69 -6.33
C ILE A 90 11.40 -11.29 -6.02
N SER A 91 11.74 -11.54 -4.75
CA SER A 91 12.96 -12.27 -4.41
C SER A 91 12.92 -13.73 -4.91
N MET A 92 11.73 -14.31 -5.03
CA MET A 92 11.52 -15.66 -5.57
C MET A 92 11.60 -15.71 -7.09
N ASN A 93 11.45 -14.57 -7.78
CA ASN A 93 11.54 -14.48 -9.24
C ASN A 93 12.99 -14.45 -9.75
N LYS A 94 13.97 -14.16 -8.88
CA LYS A 94 15.38 -14.07 -9.28
C LYS A 94 15.92 -15.47 -9.60
N LYS A 95 16.39 -15.62 -10.84
CA LYS A 95 17.27 -16.71 -11.29
C LYS A 95 18.71 -16.43 -10.88
#